data_AF-A0A9D0GBA6-F1
#
_entry.id   AF-A0A9D0GBA6-F1
#
_cell.length_a   1.000
_cell.length_b   1.000
_cell.length_c   1.000
_cell.angle_alpha   90.00
_cell.angle_beta   90.00
_cell.angle_gamma   90.00
#
_symmetry.space_group_name_H-M   'P 1'
#
loop_
_entity.id
_entity.type
_entity.pdbx_description
1 polymer ?
#
loop_
_entity_poly.entity_id
_entity_poly.type
_entity_poly.pdbx_seq_one_letter_code
_entity_poly.pdbx_strand_id
1 'polypeptide(L)' 'AEIWEAVDEYCRAQGSARGAVTILTHVVCPYCGTPNDIGEANCRACGAPLADAQPIVCGRCGFLNEPHAQRCVNCGAKF' A
#
# COMPACT_ATOMS: atom_id res chain seq x y z
N ALA A 1 -9.15 -28.41 13.19
CA ALA A 1 -9.46 -27.00 12.90
C ALA A 1 -8.44 -26.08 13.57
N GLU A 2 -8.07 -26.32 14.84
CA GLU A 2 -7.15 -25.49 15.63
C GLU A 2 -5.79 -25.13 14.98
N ILE A 3 -5.13 -26.06 14.26
CA ILE A 3 -3.80 -25.77 13.67
C ILE A 3 -3.87 -24.61 12.67
N TRP A 4 -4.91 -24.58 11.83
CA TRP A 4 -5.07 -23.52 10.82
C TRP A 4 -5.44 -22.19 11.47
N GLU A 5 -6.20 -22.20 12.56
CA GLU A 5 -6.52 -21.00 13.34
C GLU A 5 -5.26 -20.40 13.98
N ALA A 6 -4.41 -21.23 14.59
CA ALA A 6 -3.14 -20.80 15.18
C ALA A 6 -2.17 -20.23 14.13
N VAL A 7 -2.12 -20.84 12.93
CA VAL A 7 -1.32 -20.32 11.81
C VAL A 7 -1.86 -18.96 11.34
N ASP A 8 -3.18 -18.83 11.16
CA ASP A 8 -3.79 -17.56 10.76
C ASP A 8 -3.58 -16.46 11.80
N GLU A 9 -3.68 -16.79 13.09
CA GLU A 9 -3.42 -15.87 14.19
C GLU A 9 -1.95 -15.42 14.23
N TYR A 10 -1.01 -16.36 14.07
CA TYR A 10 0.41 -16.03 13.97
C TYR A 10 0.71 -15.14 12.76
N CYS A 11 0.19 -15.48 11.58
CA CYS A 11 0.31 -14.67 10.38
C CYS A 11 -0.26 -13.26 10.59
N ARG A 12 -1.44 -13.13 11.21
CA ARG A 12 -2.02 -11.81 11.56
C ARG A 12 -1.15 -11.02 12.53
N ALA A 13 -0.61 -11.67 13.57
CA ALA A 13 0.26 -11.03 14.55
C ALA A 13 1.56 -10.49 13.92
N GLN A 14 2.07 -11.16 12.89
CA GLN A 14 3.22 -10.70 12.09
C GLN A 14 2.84 -9.64 11.04
N GLY A 15 1.59 -9.19 10.99
CA GLY A 15 1.10 -8.29 9.94
C GLY A 15 1.03 -8.97 8.56
N SER A 16 1.02 -10.30 8.50
CA SER A 16 0.74 -11.07 7.29
C SER A 16 -0.72 -11.55 7.29
N ALA A 17 -1.64 -10.71 7.78
CA ALA A 17 -3.05 -11.03 7.69
C ALA A 17 -3.45 -11.10 6.21
N ARG A 18 -4.17 -12.16 5.81
CA ARG A 18 -5.00 -12.15 4.60
C ARG A 18 -6.14 -11.15 4.79
N GLY A 19 -5.80 -9.86 4.83
CA GLY A 19 -6.73 -8.75 4.97
C GLY A 19 -6.89 -8.11 3.60
N ALA A 20 -8.07 -8.33 3.00
CA ALA A 20 -8.63 -7.66 1.83
C ALA A 20 -7.60 -6.81 1.07
N VAL A 21 -7.03 -7.41 0.03
CA VAL A 21 -6.06 -6.75 -0.82
C VAL A 21 -6.74 -5.53 -1.45
N THR A 22 -6.61 -4.38 -0.80
CA THR A 22 -6.73 -3.10 -1.49
C THR A 22 -5.40 -3.00 -2.22
N ILE A 23 -5.26 -3.79 -3.29
CA ILE A 23 -4.08 -3.71 -4.16
C ILE A 23 -4.18 -2.29 -4.69
N LEU A 24 -3.28 -1.43 -4.22
CA LEU A 24 -2.95 -0.24 -4.97
C LEU A 24 -2.41 -0.77 -6.29
N THR A 25 -3.23 -0.67 -7.33
CA THR A 25 -2.91 -1.18 -8.67
C THR A 25 -2.33 -0.09 -9.56
N HIS A 26 -2.55 1.18 -9.20
CA HIS A 26 -2.17 2.34 -9.98
C HIS A 26 -2.08 3.58 -9.09
N VAL A 27 -1.38 4.60 -9.60
CA VAL A 27 -1.33 5.96 -9.05
C VAL A 27 -2.11 6.89 -9.96
N VAL A 28 -3.04 7.65 -9.40
CA VAL A 28 -3.79 8.66 -10.15
C VAL A 28 -3.00 9.97 -10.16
N CYS A 29 -2.72 10.50 -11.35
CA CYS A 29 -2.01 11.77 -11.48
C CYS A 29 -2.84 12.91 -10.85
N PRO A 30 -2.31 13.65 -9.86
CA PRO A 30 -3.07 14.71 -9.19
C PRO A 30 -3.31 15.94 -10.08
N TYR A 31 -2.62 16.03 -11.23
CA TYR A 31 -2.71 17.17 -12.14
C TYR A 31 -3.74 16.98 -13.25
N CYS A 32 -3.85 15.76 -13.81
CA CYS A 32 -4.73 15.48 -14.96
C CYS A 32 -5.66 14.28 -14.76
N GLY A 33 -5.57 13.57 -13.63
CA GLY A 33 -6.43 12.41 -13.32
C GLY A 33 -6.09 11.12 -14.07
N THR A 34 -5.06 11.10 -14.92
CA THR A 34 -4.66 9.88 -15.64
C THR A 34 -4.11 8.83 -14.67
N PRO A 35 -4.55 7.56 -14.75
CA PRO A 35 -3.95 6.47 -14.01
C PRO A 35 -2.58 6.08 -14.60
N ASN A 36 -1.61 5.84 -13.72
CA ASN A 36 -0.24 5.45 -14.05
C ASN A 36 0.16 4.21 -13.23
N ASP A 37 1.17 3.48 -13.71
CA ASP A 37 1.73 2.37 -12.96
C ASP A 37 2.46 2.87 -11.70
N ILE A 38 2.50 2.03 -10.66
CA ILE A 38 3.27 2.33 -9.45
C ILE A 38 4.75 2.35 -9.78
N GLY A 39 5.46 3.34 -9.23
CA GLY A 39 6.89 3.55 -9.46
C GLY A 39 7.22 4.46 -10.65
N GLU A 40 6.24 4.83 -11.48
CA GLU A 40 6.45 5.80 -12.55
C GLU A 40 6.83 7.17 -11.98
N ALA A 41 7.91 7.75 -12.51
CA ALA A 41 8.40 9.05 -12.04
C ALA A 41 7.49 10.19 -12.51
N ASN A 42 6.95 10.08 -13.73
CA ASN A 42 6.15 11.12 -14.39
C ASN A 42 4.88 10.54 -14.99
N CYS A 43 3.85 11.36 -15.11
CA CYS A 43 2.58 10.99 -15.74
C CYS A 43 2.76 10.69 -17.23
N ARG A 44 2.30 9.52 -17.67
CA ARG A 44 2.34 9.08 -19.07
C ARG A 44 1.54 9.97 -20.04
N ALA A 45 0.63 10.80 -19.53
CA ALA A 45 -0.22 11.68 -20.33
C ALA A 45 0.25 13.14 -20.32
N CYS A 46 0.47 13.73 -19.13
CA CYS A 46 0.80 15.16 -19.02
C CYS A 46 2.27 15.44 -18.67
N GLY A 47 3.08 14.43 -18.37
CA GLY A 47 4.48 14.58 -17.98
C GLY A 47 4.73 15.14 -16.57
N ALA A 48 3.69 15.43 -15.79
CA ALA A 48 3.84 15.94 -14.43
C ALA A 48 4.47 14.90 -13.48
N PRO A 49 5.25 15.32 -12.47
CA PRO A 49 5.87 14.39 -11.53
C PRO A 49 4.82 13.66 -10.69
N LEU A 50 5.10 12.40 -10.34
CA LEU A 50 4.21 11.55 -9.56
C LEU A 50 4.74 11.21 -8.16
N ALA A 51 5.92 11.71 -7.78
CA ALA A 51 6.61 11.33 -6.54
C ALA A 51 5.71 11.40 -5.29
N ASP A 52 4.94 12.49 -5.12
CA ASP A 52 4.06 12.68 -3.95
C ASP A 52 2.79 11.82 -4.00
N ALA A 53 2.44 11.29 -5.17
CA ALA A 53 1.29 10.40 -5.34
C ALA A 53 1.71 8.91 -5.25
N GLN A 54 3.00 8.60 -5.15
CA GLN A 54 3.48 7.23 -5.00
C GLN A 54 3.16 6.69 -3.60
N PRO A 55 2.74 5.42 -3.51
CA PRO A 55 2.43 4.80 -2.24
C PRO A 55 3.69 4.58 -1.38
N ILE A 56 3.49 4.49 -0.06
CA ILE A 56 4.56 4.27 0.92
C ILE A 56 4.54 2.84 1.46
N VAL A 57 5.72 2.29 1.76
CA VAL A 57 5.86 0.94 2.34
C VAL A 57 6.02 1.04 3.84
N CYS A 58 5.24 0.27 4.60
CA CYS A 58 5.38 0.20 6.05
C CYS A 58 6.71 -0.47 6.43
N GLY A 59 7.59 0.26 7.12
CA GLY A 59 8.86 -0.30 7.61
C GLY A 59 8.73 -1.42 8.64
N ARG A 60 7.55 -1.62 9.26
CA ARG A 60 7.31 -2.69 10.24
C ARG A 60 6.86 -4.00 9.61
N CYS A 61 5.94 -3.97 8.64
CA CYS A 61 5.33 -5.18 8.07
C CYS A 61 5.42 -5.28 6.54
N GLY A 62 6.01 -4.30 5.86
CA GLY A 62 6.18 -4.31 4.40
C GLY A 62 4.92 -4.01 3.59
N PHE A 63 3.79 -3.69 4.23
CA PHE A 63 2.55 -3.43 3.50
C PHE A 63 2.58 -2.08 2.78
N LEU A 64 2.02 -2.04 1.57
CA LEU A 64 1.90 -0.83 0.75
C LEU A 64 0.69 0.01 1.21
N ASN A 65 0.87 1.32 1.40
CA ASN A 65 -0.15 2.23 1.92
C ASN A 65 -0.27 3.47 1.05
N GLU A 66 -1.42 4.13 1.13
CA GLU A 66 -1.67 5.40 0.46
C GLU A 66 -0.60 6.45 0.80
N PRO A 67 -0.30 7.38 -0.12
CA PRO A 67 0.56 8.52 0.17
C PRO A 67 0.08 9.25 1.43
N HIS A 68 1.03 9.62 2.30
CA HIS A 68 0.77 10.34 3.56
C HIS A 68 -0.09 9.61 4.61
N ALA A 69 -0.28 8.30 4.48
CA ALA A 69 -0.93 7.51 5.53
C ALA A 69 -0.24 7.72 6.88
N GLN A 70 -1.02 8.01 7.93
CA GLN A 70 -0.48 8.26 9.27
C GLN A 70 -0.24 6.97 10.06
N ARG A 71 -0.96 5.91 9.70
CA ARG A 71 -0.83 4.57 10.28
C ARG A 71 -0.97 3.51 9.20
N CYS A 72 -0.24 2.42 9.34
CA CYS A 72 -0.32 1.26 8.47
C CYS A 72 -1.70 0.62 8.59
N VAL A 73 -2.43 0.52 7.47
CA VAL A 73 -3.77 -0.09 7.42
C VAL A 73 -3.77 -1.57 7.77
N ASN A 74 -2.60 -2.21 7.66
CA ASN A 74 -2.43 -3.63 7.91
C ASN A 74 -1.96 -3.92 9.35
N CYS A 75 -0.91 -3.27 9.85
CA CYS A 75 -0.36 -3.58 11.19
C CYS A 75 -0.56 -2.49 12.25
N GLY A 76 -1.16 -1.35 11.91
CA GLY A 76 -1.45 -0.23 12.84
C GLY A 76 -0.23 0.58 13.30
N ALA A 77 0.98 0.25 12.85
CA ALA A 77 2.18 1.04 13.13
C ALA A 77 2.04 2.47 12.61
N LYS A 78 2.59 3.45 13.33
CA LYS A 78 2.70 4.82 12.82
C LYS A 78 3.73 4.87 11.69
N PHE A 79 3.48 5.71 10.70
CA PHE A 79 4.45 6.05 9.65
C PHE A 79 5.37 7.18 10.10
#